data_AF-X0UVL3-F1
#
_entry.id   AF-X0UVL3-F1
#
_cell.length_a   1.000
_cell.length_b   1.000
_cell.length_c   1.000
_cell.angle_alpha   90.00
_cell.angle_beta   90.00
_cell.angle_gamma   90.00
#
_symmetry.space_group_name_H-M   'P 1'
#
loop_
_entity.id
_entity.type
_entity.pdbx_description
1 polymer ?
#
loop_
_entity_poly.entity_id
_entity_poly.type
_entity_poly.pdbx_seq_one_letter_code
_entity_poly.pdbx_strand_id
1 'polypeptide(L)' 'FCLNRHNGFTNAVFLDFTIKKVGLKQLWLLKWHRQYDTRYAITNPVDWDYGTGWMEKFKDYDSPPD' A
#
# COMPACT_ATOMS: atom_id res chain seq x y z
N PHE A 1 -8.47 -3.62 5.21
CA PHE A 1 -8.19 -3.78 3.76
C PHE A 1 -6.89 -4.54 3.51
N CYS A 2 -5.82 -4.28 4.26
CA CYS A 2 -4.54 -4.99 4.12
C CYS A 2 -4.60 -6.43 4.66
N LEU A 3 -4.78 -7.41 3.77
CA LEU A 3 -4.87 -8.84 4.10
C LEU A 3 -4.24 -9.64 2.95
N ASN A 4 -3.33 -10.57 3.25
CA ASN A 4 -2.70 -11.42 2.24
C ASN A 4 -3.61 -12.58 1.81
N ARG A 5 -4.55 -12.32 0.92
CA ARG A 5 -5.43 -13.34 0.31
C ARG A 5 -5.09 -13.68 -1.14
N HIS A 6 -4.30 -12.83 -1.79
CA HIS A 6 -3.92 -12.99 -3.20
C HIS A 6 -2.40 -12.76 -3.39
N ASN A 7 -1.59 -13.43 -2.57
CA ASN A 7 -0.13 -13.48 -2.69
C ASN A 7 0.54 -12.10 -2.77
N GLY A 8 0.26 -11.23 -1.80
CA GLY A 8 0.92 -9.92 -1.67
C GLY A 8 0.24 -8.75 -2.39
N PHE A 9 -0.95 -8.96 -2.96
CA PHE A 9 -1.70 -7.93 -3.69
C PHE A 9 -3.20 -7.92 -3.34
N THR A 10 -3.85 -6.81 -3.67
CA THR A 10 -5.30 -6.66 -3.72
C THR A 10 -5.69 -5.87 -4.97
N ASN A 11 -6.86 -6.13 -5.53
CA ASN A 11 -7.39 -5.29 -6.61
C ASN A 11 -8.18 -4.13 -6.00
N ALA A 12 -8.07 -2.95 -6.61
CA ALA A 12 -8.83 -1.76 -6.23
C ALA A 12 -9.47 -1.14 -7.47
N VAL A 13 -10.68 -0.62 -7.30
CA VAL A 13 -11.38 0.22 -8.30
C VAL A 13 -11.28 1.66 -7.84
N PHE A 14 -10.86 2.54 -8.74
CA PHE A 14 -10.72 3.98 -8.48
C PHE A 14 -11.93 4.76 -9.00
N LEU A 15 -12.06 6.02 -8.57
CA LEU A 15 -13.21 6.87 -8.93
C LEU A 15 -13.25 7.25 -10.42
N ASP A 16 -12.16 7.01 -11.14
CA ASP A 16 -12.09 7.09 -12.61
C ASP A 16 -12.47 5.76 -13.30
N PHE A 17 -13.02 4.81 -12.53
CA PHE A 17 -13.37 3.44 -12.95
C PHE A 17 -12.20 2.58 -13.43
N THR A 18 -10.96 3.01 -13.22
CA THR A 18 -9.81 2.15 -13.48
C THR A 18 -9.68 1.07 -12.43
N ILE A 19 -9.19 -0.09 -12.84
CA ILE A 19 -8.87 -1.21 -11.96
C ILE A 19 -7.35 -1.32 -11.90
N LYS A 20 -6.79 -1.30 -10.68
CA LYS A 20 -5.35 -1.51 -10.49
C LYS A 20 -5.11 -2.67 -9.53
N LYS A 21 -4.06 -3.44 -9.82
CA LYS A 21 -3.47 -4.41 -8.90
C LYS A 21 -2.54 -3.65 -7.95
N VAL A 22 -2.90 -3.59 -6.68
CA VAL A 22 -2.19 -2.80 -5.66
C VAL A 22 -1.44 -3.74 -4.72
N GLY A 23 -0.15 -3.48 -4.50
CA GLY A 23 0.65 -4.23 -3.52
C GLY A 23 0.21 -3.95 -2.08
N LEU A 24 0.40 -4.91 -1.17
CA LEU A 24 0.01 -4.72 0.24
C LEU A 24 0.73 -3.55 0.91
N LYS A 25 2.04 -3.36 0.64
CA LYS A 25 2.79 -2.19 1.10
C LYS A 25 2.34 -0.90 0.38
N GLN A 26 2.03 -1.00 -0.91
CA GLN A 26 1.57 0.12 -1.73
C GLN A 26 0.24 0.72 -1.26
N LEU A 27 -0.62 -0.06 -0.59
CA LEU A 27 -1.86 0.45 0.01
C LEU A 27 -1.61 1.63 0.97
N TRP A 28 -0.47 1.68 1.63
CA TRP A 28 -0.11 2.74 2.57
C TRP A 28 0.31 4.04 1.89
N LEU A 29 0.45 4.03 0.56
CA LEU A 29 0.76 5.22 -0.23
C LEU A 29 -0.50 5.84 -0.85
N LEU A 30 -1.66 5.20 -0.73
CA LEU A 30 -2.94 5.69 -1.25
C LEU A 30 -3.55 6.78 -0.36
N LYS A 31 -4.22 7.75 -0.98
CA LYS A 31 -4.98 8.79 -0.29
C LYS A 31 -6.34 8.26 0.19
N TRP A 32 -6.38 7.69 1.40
CA TRP A 32 -7.60 7.12 1.97
C TRP A 32 -8.63 8.14 2.42
N HIS A 33 -8.17 9.29 2.92
CA HIS A 33 -9.03 10.39 3.35
C HIS A 33 -8.33 11.74 3.14
N ARG A 34 -9.10 12.84 3.18
CA ARG A 34 -8.64 14.21 2.84
C ARG A 34 -7.38 14.64 3.60
N GLN A 35 -7.22 14.22 4.84
CA GLN A 35 -6.11 14.60 5.73
C GLN A 35 -4.97 13.57 5.75
N TYR A 36 -5.07 12.46 5.04
CA TYR A 36 -4.01 11.45 5.00
C TYR A 36 -2.78 11.98 4.25
N ASP A 37 -1.65 12.20 4.92
CA ASP A 37 -0.44 12.75 4.27
C ASP A 37 0.36 11.65 3.57
N THR A 38 0.14 11.51 2.26
CA THR A 38 0.86 10.54 1.43
C THR A 38 2.34 10.89 1.26
N ARG A 39 2.72 12.16 1.36
CA ARG A 39 4.14 12.55 1.29
C ARG A 39 4.87 12.09 2.53
N TYR A 40 4.26 12.27 3.69
CA TYR A 40 4.80 11.75 4.95
C TYR A 40 4.95 10.22 4.92
N ALA A 41 3.96 9.50 4.40
CA ALA A 41 4.03 8.04 4.26
C ALA A 41 5.18 7.56 3.34
N ILE A 42 5.52 8.32 2.30
CA ILE A 42 6.65 8.04 1.40
C ILE A 42 7.99 8.34 2.09
N THR A 43 8.10 9.49 2.77
CA THR A 43 9.37 9.93 3.37
C THR A 43 9.67 9.28 4.72
N ASN A 44 8.67 8.68 5.37
CA ASN A 44 8.77 7.98 6.64
C ASN A 44 8.20 6.56 6.48
N PRO A 45 8.89 5.68 5.74
CA PRO A 45 8.42 4.33 5.51
C PRO A 45 8.31 3.56 6.82
N VAL A 46 7.29 2.71 6.91
CA VAL A 46 7.11 1.79 8.04
C VAL A 46 8.23 0.75 8.04
N ASP A 47 8.81 0.49 9.21
CA ASP A 47 9.67 -0.68 9.41
C ASP A 47 8.81 -1.95 9.42
N TRP A 48 8.93 -2.75 8.36
CA TRP A 48 8.13 -3.97 8.17
C TRP A 48 8.64 -5.19 8.94
N ASP A 49 9.85 -5.12 9.51
CA ASP A 49 10.39 -6.15 10.38
C ASP A 49 9.77 -6.06 11.79
N TYR A 50 9.31 -4.87 12.19
CA TYR A 50 8.69 -4.66 13.49
C TYR A 50 7.40 -5.48 13.66
N GLY A 51 7.37 -6.35 14.69
CA GLY A 51 6.22 -7.16 15.07
C GLY A 51 6.28 -8.59 14.54
N THR A 52 5.56 -8.90 13.46
CA THR A 52 5.41 -10.28 12.92
C THR A 52 6.22 -10.54 11.65
N GLY A 53 6.94 -9.53 11.13
CA GLY A 53 7.84 -9.62 9.97
C GLY A 53 7.21 -10.05 8.64
N TRP A 54 5.94 -10.48 8.62
CA TRP A 54 5.35 -11.12 7.43
C TRP A 54 5.17 -10.16 6.25
N MET A 55 5.16 -8.85 6.51
CA MET A 55 5.10 -7.83 5.46
C MET A 55 6.45 -7.61 4.79
N GLU A 56 7.57 -7.84 5.50
CA GLU A 56 8.94 -7.60 5.02
C GLU A 56 9.18 -8.20 3.63
N LYS A 57 8.76 -9.46 3.43
CA LYS A 57 8.93 -10.23 2.20
C LYS A 57 8.24 -9.69 0.95
N PHE A 58 7.33 -8.72 1.07
CA PHE A 58 6.65 -8.15 -0.09
C PHE A 58 7.41 -6.96 -0.66
N LYS A 59 7.24 -6.74 -1.96
CA LYS A 59 7.83 -5.62 -2.70
C LYS A 59 7.54 -4.28 -2.01
N ASP A 60 8.59 -3.46 -1.87
CA ASP A 60 8.49 -2.05 -1.45
C ASP A 60 8.08 -1.12 -2.60
N TYR A 61 7.53 0.03 -2.24
CA TYR A 61 7.01 1.02 -3.17
C TYR A 61 7.36 2.42 -2.69
N ASP A 62 7.69 3.30 -3.64
CA ASP A 62 8.02 4.70 -3.36
C ASP A 62 6.94 5.66 -3.91
N SER A 63 5.90 5.10 -4.54
CA SER A 63 4.80 5.84 -5.14
C SER A 63 3.47 5.08 -5.10
N PRO A 64 2.33 5.80 -5.16
CA PRO A 64 1.03 5.20 -5.42
C PRO A 64 1.01 4.43 -6.76
N PRO A 65 0.00 3.59 -7.01
CA PRO A 65 -0.20 2.98 -8.33
C PRO A 65 -0.38 4.05 -9.40
N ASP A 66 0.32 3.89 -10.54
CA ASP A 66 0.05 4.63 -11.78
C ASP A 66 -1.38 4.38 -12.27
#